data_AF-A0A7V9BZ89-F1
#
_entry.id   AF-A0A7V9BZ89-F1
#
_cell.length_a   1.000
_cell.length_b   1.000
_cell.length_c   1.000
_cell.angle_alpha   90.00
_cell.angle_beta   90.00
_cell.angle_gamma   90.00
#
_symmetry.space_group_name_H-M   'P 1'
#
loop_
_entity.id
_entity.type
_entity.pdbx_description
1 polymer ?
#
loop_
_entity_poly.entity_id
_entity_poly.type
_entity_poly.pdbx_seq_one_letter_code
_entity_poly.pdbx_strand_id
1 'polypeptide(L)'
;MSFPYHVRTWREAGEFLQSVVRPGDRVLAPDPFWWLVSRVERFVPANLVPERPYDWVVVDLNDLAQFPRPFIEGVASAMVPVFVNEVFVVWAADGTHAPPADVLSRLAGFWAMLAKLLPEPEEPNRYAQDPALADAPVLARFADLSDAELRASQNDFYRRTGYRYPTRRDQAYHDDVRGHVAGAVHRWAGGRVLELCAGAFRFPDLPEGTLLVRTELAEVGLRMARTEDGPERQAVYGVADAHRVCFPDATFDGVLFVDSIEHVRDAARVLEEAARVLTGGGELLVSFANRDSVNQVITRKLGYPEFVTNHQHIREFTFDEIRDLLTSAGFGIVETAGVSLYPYWGVPGIDGVVRHLTDDDPEVVALMRELGARVGADYAYTGVVLARKHGHTASSAARSLPATTGGA
;
A
#
# COMPACT_ATOMS: atom_id res chain seq x y z
N MET A 1 11.12 -1.98 -3.55
CA MET A 1 11.55 -1.84 -4.95
C MET A 1 10.39 -2.21 -5.86
N SER A 2 10.32 -1.61 -7.05
CA SER A 2 9.37 -2.01 -8.09
C SER A 2 9.70 -3.39 -8.67
N PHE A 3 8.73 -4.05 -9.31
CA PHE A 3 9.04 -5.24 -10.10
C PHE A 3 9.94 -4.85 -11.29
N PRO A 4 11.04 -5.57 -11.55
CA PRO A 4 12.04 -5.17 -12.55
C PRO A 4 11.60 -5.50 -13.99
N TYR A 5 10.54 -4.85 -14.47
CA TYR A 5 9.99 -5.05 -15.83
C TYR A 5 10.99 -4.80 -16.97
N HIS A 6 12.02 -3.99 -16.71
CA HIS A 6 13.12 -3.69 -17.64
C HIS A 6 14.09 -4.87 -17.83
N VAL A 7 14.07 -5.88 -16.93
CA VAL A 7 14.95 -7.05 -16.99
C VAL A 7 14.19 -8.22 -17.62
N ARG A 8 14.68 -8.70 -18.77
CA ARG A 8 14.04 -9.76 -19.55
C ARG A 8 13.73 -11.01 -18.71
N THR A 9 14.70 -11.51 -17.96
CA THR A 9 14.58 -12.77 -17.21
C THR A 9 13.51 -12.70 -16.11
N TRP A 10 13.37 -11.55 -15.46
CA TRP A 10 12.29 -11.31 -14.51
C TRP A 10 10.94 -11.22 -15.19
N ARG A 11 10.84 -10.48 -16.31
CA ARG A 11 9.60 -10.36 -17.07
C ARG A 11 9.09 -11.73 -17.54
N GLU A 12 9.94 -12.56 -18.14
CA GLU A 12 9.57 -13.90 -18.62
C GLU A 12 9.07 -14.80 -17.48
N ALA A 13 9.75 -14.80 -16.33
CA ALA A 13 9.31 -15.56 -15.16
C ALA A 13 7.99 -15.04 -14.59
N GLY A 14 7.81 -13.71 -14.57
CA GLY A 14 6.57 -13.07 -14.15
C GLY A 14 5.38 -13.41 -15.05
N GLU A 15 5.55 -13.31 -16.37
CA GLU A 15 4.54 -13.67 -17.37
C GLU A 15 4.16 -15.15 -17.25
N PHE A 16 5.15 -16.03 -17.05
CA PHE A 16 4.90 -17.45 -16.80
C PHE A 16 4.01 -17.65 -15.56
N LEU A 17 4.40 -17.08 -14.41
CA LEU A 17 3.64 -17.25 -13.17
C LEU A 17 2.22 -16.70 -13.28
N GLN A 18 2.02 -15.53 -13.90
CA GLN A 18 0.69 -14.97 -14.11
C GLN A 18 -0.21 -15.86 -14.98
N SER A 19 0.38 -16.68 -15.85
CA SER A 19 -0.38 -17.61 -16.70
C SER A 19 -0.83 -18.88 -15.98
N VAL A 20 -0.18 -19.26 -14.88
CA VAL A 20 -0.40 -20.56 -14.20
C VAL A 20 -0.91 -20.45 -12.76
N VAL A 21 -0.46 -19.44 -12.00
CA VAL A 21 -0.79 -19.28 -10.58
C VAL A 21 -2.25 -18.87 -10.42
N ARG A 22 -2.94 -19.51 -9.48
CA ARG A 22 -4.34 -19.24 -9.13
C ARG A 22 -4.45 -18.52 -7.79
N PRO A 23 -5.55 -17.76 -7.55
CA PRO A 23 -5.86 -17.26 -6.22
C PRO A 23 -5.94 -18.41 -5.20
N GLY A 24 -5.22 -18.27 -4.08
CA GLY A 24 -5.15 -19.29 -3.02
C GLY A 24 -3.89 -20.17 -3.08
N ASP A 25 -3.19 -20.21 -4.21
CA ASP A 25 -1.93 -20.95 -4.33
C ASP A 25 -0.87 -20.39 -3.37
N ARG A 26 -0.08 -21.30 -2.81
CA ARG A 26 1.08 -21.00 -1.96
C ARG A 26 2.33 -20.90 -2.82
N VAL A 27 2.73 -19.68 -3.11
CA VAL A 27 3.88 -19.37 -3.95
C VAL A 27 5.06 -18.95 -3.08
N LEU A 28 6.13 -19.73 -3.03
CA LEU A 28 7.43 -19.31 -2.48
C LEU A 28 8.23 -18.61 -3.59
N ALA A 29 8.50 -17.31 -3.44
CA ALA A 29 9.17 -16.53 -4.49
C ALA A 29 9.94 -15.32 -3.92
N PRO A 30 10.83 -14.69 -4.71
CA PRO A 30 11.41 -13.41 -4.36
C PRO A 30 10.32 -12.37 -4.08
N ASP A 31 10.54 -11.51 -3.07
CA ASP A 31 9.57 -10.48 -2.67
C ASP A 31 8.94 -9.71 -3.86
N PRO A 32 9.68 -9.23 -4.89
CA PRO A 32 9.08 -8.51 -6.02
C PRO A 32 7.96 -9.24 -6.76
N PHE A 33 7.80 -10.56 -6.65
CA PHE A 33 6.67 -11.25 -7.28
C PHE A 33 5.31 -10.92 -6.64
N TRP A 34 5.25 -10.28 -5.47
CA TRP A 34 3.98 -9.82 -4.87
C TRP A 34 3.19 -8.88 -5.80
N TRP A 35 3.88 -8.20 -6.72
CA TRP A 35 3.28 -7.34 -7.73
C TRP A 35 2.39 -8.10 -8.73
N LEU A 36 2.72 -9.37 -8.97
CA LEU A 36 2.15 -10.16 -10.07
C LEU A 36 1.16 -11.21 -9.59
N VAL A 37 1.34 -11.72 -8.38
CA VAL A 37 0.49 -12.75 -7.77
C VAL A 37 -0.10 -12.27 -6.45
N SER A 38 -1.25 -12.81 -6.07
CA SER A 38 -1.99 -12.37 -4.88
C SER A 38 -1.23 -12.52 -3.57
N ARG A 39 -0.35 -13.51 -3.48
CA ARG A 39 0.35 -13.88 -2.26
C ARG A 39 1.71 -14.49 -2.56
N VAL A 40 2.72 -14.03 -1.84
CA VAL A 40 4.08 -14.58 -1.86
C VAL A 40 4.47 -14.96 -0.43
N GLU A 41 4.84 -16.21 -0.25
CA GLU A 41 5.62 -16.68 0.87
C GLU A 41 7.08 -16.25 0.60
N ARG A 42 7.64 -15.44 1.48
CA ARG A 42 8.96 -14.83 1.27
C ARG A 42 10.08 -15.82 1.51
N PHE A 43 11.27 -15.54 1.01
CA PHE A 43 12.49 -16.31 1.32
C PHE A 43 13.01 -16.00 2.73
N VAL A 44 12.23 -16.27 3.77
CA VAL A 44 12.66 -16.12 5.17
C VAL A 44 12.76 -17.48 5.86
N PRO A 45 13.59 -17.64 6.91
CA PRO A 45 13.82 -18.95 7.54
C PRO A 45 12.54 -19.72 7.91
N ALA A 46 11.50 -19.03 8.37
CA ALA A 46 10.21 -19.64 8.71
C ALA A 46 9.52 -20.36 7.52
N ASN A 47 9.87 -20.00 6.29
CA ASN A 47 9.32 -20.57 5.06
C ASN A 47 10.25 -21.59 4.40
N LEU A 48 11.54 -21.62 4.72
CA LEU A 48 12.53 -22.51 4.11
C LEU A 48 12.65 -23.84 4.86
N VAL A 49 11.50 -24.45 5.17
CA VAL A 49 11.39 -25.69 5.93
C VAL A 49 11.03 -26.83 4.96
N PRO A 50 11.81 -27.93 4.86
CA PRO A 50 11.62 -28.96 3.85
C PRO A 50 10.22 -29.59 3.81
N GLU A 51 9.55 -29.72 4.95
CA GLU A 51 8.23 -30.36 5.07
C GLU A 51 7.07 -29.41 4.72
N ARG A 52 7.36 -28.12 4.48
CA ARG A 52 6.32 -27.13 4.22
C ARG A 52 5.84 -27.24 2.77
N PRO A 53 4.53 -27.47 2.53
CA PRO A 53 4.03 -27.63 1.18
C PRO A 53 3.90 -26.27 0.48
N TYR A 54 4.25 -26.26 -0.80
CA TYR A 54 4.08 -25.13 -1.71
C TYR A 54 3.46 -25.63 -3.00
N ASP A 55 2.58 -24.83 -3.61
CA ASP A 55 2.06 -25.09 -4.95
C ASP A 55 3.11 -24.71 -6.00
N TRP A 56 3.86 -23.63 -5.72
CA TRP A 56 4.90 -23.10 -6.59
C TRP A 56 6.14 -22.69 -5.80
N VAL A 57 7.32 -23.06 -6.29
CA VAL A 57 8.61 -22.57 -5.79
C VAL A 57 9.39 -21.92 -6.92
N VAL A 58 9.61 -20.62 -6.83
CA VAL A 58 10.39 -19.82 -7.76
C VAL A 58 11.77 -19.64 -7.16
N VAL A 59 12.80 -20.26 -7.74
CA VAL A 59 14.17 -20.17 -7.25
C VAL A 59 14.92 -19.13 -8.07
N ASP A 60 15.37 -18.04 -7.43
CA ASP A 60 16.38 -17.13 -8.01
C ASP A 60 17.77 -17.76 -7.81
N LEU A 61 18.44 -18.08 -8.92
CA LEU A 61 19.77 -18.70 -8.90
C LEU A 61 20.82 -17.80 -8.25
N ASN A 62 20.65 -16.48 -8.27
CA ASN A 62 21.55 -15.56 -7.58
C ASN A 62 21.40 -15.64 -6.06
N ASP A 63 20.24 -16.08 -5.57
CA ASP A 63 19.96 -16.24 -4.14
C ASP A 63 20.13 -17.67 -3.64
N LEU A 64 20.45 -18.63 -4.51
CA LEU A 64 20.47 -20.06 -4.17
C LEU A 64 21.37 -20.36 -2.95
N ALA A 65 22.48 -19.64 -2.79
CA ALA A 65 23.40 -19.78 -1.65
C ALA A 65 22.79 -19.40 -0.29
N GLN A 66 21.65 -18.69 -0.27
CA GLN A 66 20.94 -18.30 0.96
C GLN A 66 19.94 -19.36 1.44
N PHE A 67 19.75 -20.45 0.68
CA PHE A 67 18.84 -21.53 1.03
C PHE A 67 19.58 -22.66 1.75
N PRO A 68 18.98 -23.26 2.80
CA PRO A 68 19.46 -24.53 3.31
C PRO A 68 19.45 -25.59 2.21
N ARG A 69 20.56 -26.30 2.02
CA ARG A 69 20.64 -27.35 0.99
C ARG A 69 19.54 -28.42 1.14
N PRO A 70 19.20 -28.92 2.35
CA PRO A 70 18.12 -29.90 2.51
C PRO A 70 16.77 -29.40 1.98
N PHE A 71 16.51 -28.09 2.07
CA PHE A 71 15.28 -27.51 1.53
C PHE A 71 15.25 -27.58 0.00
N ILE A 72 16.32 -27.16 -0.67
CA ILE A 72 16.37 -27.21 -2.15
C ILE A 72 16.40 -28.66 -2.67
N GLU A 73 17.09 -29.58 -1.98
CA GLU A 73 17.05 -31.01 -2.31
C GLU A 73 15.62 -31.58 -2.15
N GLY A 74 14.87 -31.12 -1.13
CA GLY A 74 13.46 -31.43 -0.95
C GLY A 74 12.59 -30.95 -2.12
N VAL A 75 12.73 -29.67 -2.50
CA VAL A 75 12.03 -29.10 -3.68
C VAL A 75 12.35 -29.90 -4.95
N ALA A 76 13.64 -30.13 -5.20
CA ALA A 76 14.12 -30.82 -6.40
C ALA A 76 13.70 -32.29 -6.50
N SER A 77 13.43 -32.94 -5.36
CA SER A 77 12.99 -34.34 -5.31
C SER A 77 11.47 -34.50 -5.31
N ALA A 78 10.73 -33.52 -4.79
CA ALA A 78 9.28 -33.59 -4.63
C ALA A 78 8.48 -32.83 -5.71
N MET A 79 9.09 -31.88 -6.41
CA MET A 79 8.40 -30.97 -7.34
C MET A 79 8.91 -31.13 -8.78
N VAL A 80 8.13 -30.64 -9.75
CA VAL A 80 8.45 -30.71 -11.19
C VAL A 80 8.96 -29.36 -11.69
N PRO A 81 10.12 -29.28 -12.36
CA PRO A 81 10.60 -28.02 -12.93
C PRO A 81 9.85 -27.71 -14.22
N VAL A 82 9.20 -26.55 -14.28
CA VAL A 82 8.26 -26.18 -15.35
C VAL A 82 8.68 -24.95 -16.16
N PHE A 83 9.62 -24.17 -15.64
CA PHE A 83 10.20 -23.01 -16.31
C PHE A 83 11.67 -22.87 -15.92
N VAL A 84 12.51 -22.48 -16.87
CA VAL A 84 13.91 -22.12 -16.61
C VAL A 84 14.39 -21.04 -17.57
N ASN A 85 15.09 -20.05 -17.03
CA ASN A 85 15.92 -19.12 -17.79
C ASN A 85 17.26 -18.91 -17.07
N GLU A 86 18.01 -17.87 -17.42
CA GLU A 86 19.35 -17.63 -16.88
C GLU A 86 19.36 -17.28 -15.37
N VAL A 87 18.23 -16.84 -14.82
CA VAL A 87 18.11 -16.39 -13.43
C VAL A 87 17.18 -17.28 -12.61
N PHE A 88 16.14 -17.86 -13.22
CA PHE A 88 15.08 -18.54 -12.48
C PHE A 88 14.91 -19.99 -12.86
N VAL A 89 14.56 -20.80 -11.87
CA VAL A 89 13.90 -22.10 -12.06
C VAL A 89 12.58 -22.08 -11.30
N VAL A 90 11.48 -22.40 -11.96
CA VAL A 90 10.16 -22.52 -11.31
C VAL A 90 9.77 -23.98 -11.20
N TRP A 91 9.36 -24.37 -10.00
CA TRP A 91 8.93 -25.72 -9.65
C TRP A 91 7.43 -25.71 -9.30
N ALA A 92 6.69 -26.71 -9.80
CA ALA A 92 5.28 -26.93 -9.52
C ALA A 92 5.08 -28.17 -8.65
N ALA A 93 4.13 -28.13 -7.71
CA ALA A 93 3.83 -29.25 -6.82
C ALA A 93 3.24 -30.46 -7.54
N ASP A 94 2.57 -30.23 -8.67
CA ASP A 94 1.81 -31.25 -9.38
C ASP A 94 2.45 -31.66 -10.71
N GLY A 95 2.22 -32.93 -11.08
CA GLY A 95 2.65 -33.48 -12.37
C GLY A 95 1.72 -33.15 -13.53
N THR A 96 0.77 -32.21 -13.38
CA THR A 96 -0.10 -31.76 -14.48
C THR A 96 0.69 -30.98 -15.53
N HIS A 97 1.81 -30.40 -15.10
CA HIS A 97 2.79 -29.77 -15.96
C HIS A 97 3.89 -30.78 -16.27
N ALA A 98 3.86 -31.40 -17.45
CA ALA A 98 5.01 -32.16 -17.92
C ALA A 98 6.18 -31.20 -18.11
N PRO A 99 7.39 -31.50 -17.59
CA PRO A 99 8.53 -30.61 -17.76
C PRO A 99 8.83 -30.49 -19.27
N PRO A 100 8.80 -29.27 -19.84
CA PRO A 100 9.16 -29.08 -21.23
C PRO A 100 10.56 -29.65 -21.50
N ALA A 101 10.74 -30.36 -22.61
CA ALA A 101 12.01 -31.06 -22.89
C ALA A 101 13.23 -30.11 -22.91
N ASP A 102 13.01 -28.86 -23.31
CA ASP A 102 14.00 -27.80 -23.29
C ASP A 102 14.34 -27.33 -21.87
N VAL A 103 13.41 -27.39 -20.92
CA VAL A 103 13.66 -27.06 -19.50
C VAL A 103 14.66 -28.03 -18.90
N LEU A 104 14.44 -29.34 -19.06
CA LEU A 104 15.33 -30.36 -18.49
C LEU A 104 16.76 -30.22 -19.01
N SER A 105 16.93 -29.87 -20.28
CA SER A 105 18.25 -29.68 -20.90
C SER A 105 19.04 -28.48 -20.33
N ARG A 106 18.34 -27.52 -19.69
CA ARG A 106 18.92 -26.27 -19.17
C ARG A 106 19.17 -26.30 -17.65
N LEU A 107 18.72 -27.34 -16.95
CA LEU A 107 18.92 -27.49 -15.50
C LEU A 107 20.36 -27.85 -15.08
N ALA A 108 21.26 -28.17 -16.03
CA ALA A 108 22.63 -28.54 -15.72
C ALA A 108 23.35 -27.50 -14.83
N GLY A 109 23.10 -26.20 -15.07
CA GLY A 109 23.63 -25.11 -14.25
C GLY A 109 23.10 -25.15 -12.81
N PHE A 110 21.78 -25.32 -12.64
CA PHE A 110 21.15 -25.47 -11.33
C PHE A 110 21.74 -26.64 -10.53
N TRP A 111 21.86 -27.83 -11.13
CA TRP A 111 22.43 -28.99 -10.45
C TRP A 111 23.88 -28.78 -10.03
N ALA A 112 24.69 -28.12 -10.87
CA ALA A 112 26.06 -27.79 -10.55
C ALA A 112 26.18 -26.77 -9.39
N MET A 113 25.21 -25.87 -9.24
CA MET A 113 25.14 -24.94 -8.12
C MET A 113 24.65 -25.63 -6.85
N LEU A 114 23.60 -26.45 -6.93
CA LEU A 114 23.07 -27.24 -5.80
C LEU A 114 24.15 -28.13 -5.17
N ALA A 115 24.96 -28.80 -6.00
CA ALA A 115 26.05 -29.67 -5.53
C ALA A 115 27.11 -28.93 -4.69
N LYS A 116 27.20 -27.60 -4.82
CA LYS A 116 28.14 -26.73 -4.08
C LYS A 116 27.50 -26.06 -2.86
N LEU A 117 26.18 -26.19 -2.65
CA LEU A 117 25.53 -25.60 -1.49
C LEU A 117 26.00 -26.28 -0.20
N LEU A 118 26.15 -25.46 0.83
CA LEU A 118 26.40 -25.89 2.19
C LEU A 118 25.09 -26.41 2.82
N PRO A 119 25.14 -27.31 3.81
CA PRO A 119 23.95 -27.76 4.53
C PRO A 119 23.11 -26.59 5.06
N GLU A 120 23.78 -25.61 5.66
CA GLU A 120 23.21 -24.35 6.15
C GLU A 120 23.92 -23.16 5.48
N PRO A 121 23.21 -22.06 5.19
CA PRO A 121 23.81 -20.87 4.57
C PRO A 121 24.77 -20.14 5.53
N GLU A 122 25.88 -19.60 5.01
CA GLU A 122 26.90 -18.86 5.79
C GLU A 122 26.53 -17.39 6.06
N GLU A 123 25.91 -16.74 5.08
CA GLU A 123 25.54 -15.32 5.15
C GLU A 123 24.07 -15.16 5.60
N PRO A 124 23.74 -14.06 6.30
CA PRO A 124 22.36 -13.79 6.66
C PRO A 124 21.51 -13.57 5.40
N ASN A 125 20.33 -14.19 5.40
CA ASN A 125 19.38 -14.10 4.31
C ASN A 125 18.91 -12.64 4.11
N ARG A 126 19.16 -12.06 2.93
CA ARG A 126 18.88 -10.65 2.63
C ARG A 126 17.39 -10.28 2.77
N TYR A 127 16.50 -11.23 2.50
CA TYR A 127 15.05 -11.02 2.64
C TYR A 127 14.63 -10.94 4.12
N ALA A 128 15.29 -11.69 4.99
CA ALA A 128 15.07 -11.61 6.44
C ALA A 128 15.67 -10.35 7.07
N GLN A 129 16.51 -9.62 6.33
CA GLN A 129 17.16 -8.39 6.79
C GLN A 129 16.45 -7.11 6.34
N ASP A 130 15.39 -7.19 5.54
CA ASP A 130 14.63 -6.00 5.12
C ASP A 130 14.02 -5.32 6.36
N PRO A 131 14.42 -4.08 6.71
CA PRO A 131 13.97 -3.44 7.93
C PRO A 131 12.49 -3.03 7.88
N ALA A 132 11.89 -2.89 6.69
CA ALA A 132 10.48 -2.54 6.52
C ALA A 132 9.57 -3.76 6.65
N LEU A 133 10.05 -4.92 6.23
CA LEU A 133 9.28 -6.18 6.25
C LEU A 133 9.64 -7.10 7.41
N ALA A 134 10.76 -6.86 8.11
CA ALA A 134 11.31 -7.73 9.15
C ALA A 134 11.23 -9.23 8.78
N ASP A 135 10.98 -10.09 9.76
CA ASP A 135 10.76 -11.52 9.61
C ASP A 135 9.33 -11.87 9.15
N ALA A 136 8.57 -10.91 8.59
CA ALA A 136 7.23 -11.19 8.08
C ALA A 136 7.30 -12.36 7.09
N PRO A 137 6.48 -13.41 7.25
CA PRO A 137 6.59 -14.60 6.40
C PRO A 137 5.91 -14.41 5.04
N VAL A 138 4.96 -13.49 4.93
CA VAL A 138 4.06 -13.41 3.77
C VAL A 138 3.92 -11.95 3.32
N LEU A 139 3.95 -11.76 2.00
CA LEU A 139 3.42 -10.56 1.34
C LEU A 139 2.12 -10.96 0.64
N ALA A 140 1.02 -10.29 0.98
CA ALA A 140 -0.26 -10.50 0.31
C ALA A 140 -0.80 -9.15 -0.16
N ARG A 141 -1.38 -9.13 -1.37
CA ARG A 141 -2.06 -7.94 -1.87
C ARG A 141 -3.34 -7.75 -1.07
N PHE A 142 -3.48 -6.61 -0.40
CA PHE A 142 -4.63 -6.34 0.47
C PHE A 142 -5.97 -6.34 -0.29
N ALA A 143 -5.93 -6.04 -1.60
CA ALA A 143 -7.06 -6.14 -2.50
C ALA A 143 -7.65 -7.58 -2.58
N ASP A 144 -6.83 -8.61 -2.33
CA ASP A 144 -7.22 -10.02 -2.49
C ASP A 144 -7.57 -10.71 -1.16
N LEU A 145 -7.43 -10.03 -0.03
CA LEU A 145 -7.72 -10.59 1.30
C LEU A 145 -9.23 -10.54 1.61
N SER A 146 -9.72 -11.31 2.58
CA SER A 146 -11.00 -11.01 3.26
C SER A 146 -10.82 -9.92 4.32
N ASP A 147 -11.90 -9.36 4.87
CA ASP A 147 -11.81 -8.32 5.91
C ASP A 147 -11.11 -8.83 7.18
N ALA A 148 -11.36 -10.10 7.54
CA ALA A 148 -10.71 -10.73 8.69
C ALA A 148 -9.20 -10.91 8.46
N GLU A 149 -8.81 -11.34 7.26
CA GLU A 149 -7.40 -11.49 6.89
C GLU A 149 -6.69 -10.15 6.76
N LEU A 150 -7.36 -9.13 6.20
CA LEU A 150 -6.85 -7.76 6.12
C LEU A 150 -6.53 -7.22 7.51
N ARG A 151 -7.48 -7.30 8.44
CA ARG A 151 -7.29 -6.87 9.83
C ARG A 151 -6.18 -7.67 10.53
N ALA A 152 -6.10 -8.98 10.29
CA ALA A 152 -5.04 -9.81 10.85
C ALA A 152 -3.66 -9.41 10.30
N SER A 153 -3.57 -9.16 8.99
CA SER A 153 -2.35 -8.75 8.31
C SER A 153 -1.87 -7.36 8.76
N GLN A 154 -2.77 -6.38 8.87
CA GLN A 154 -2.44 -5.06 9.40
C GLN A 154 -1.94 -5.14 10.86
N ASN A 155 -2.59 -5.93 11.71
CA ASN A 155 -2.11 -6.13 13.08
C ASN A 155 -0.73 -6.81 13.13
N ASP A 156 -0.45 -7.75 12.22
CA ASP A 156 0.87 -8.39 12.13
C ASP A 156 1.95 -7.40 11.67
N PHE A 157 1.64 -6.59 10.66
CA PHE A 157 2.50 -5.51 10.17
C PHE A 157 2.90 -4.55 11.31
N TYR A 158 1.93 -4.01 12.06
CA TYR A 158 2.20 -3.12 13.18
C TYR A 158 2.92 -3.82 14.35
N ARG A 159 2.67 -5.13 14.58
CA ARG A 159 3.37 -5.88 15.65
C ARG A 159 4.87 -6.01 15.41
N ARG A 160 5.29 -6.15 14.15
CA ARG A 160 6.69 -6.40 13.79
C ARG A 160 7.46 -5.11 13.63
N THR A 161 6.94 -4.21 12.82
CA THR A 161 7.66 -3.02 12.38
C THR A 161 6.75 -1.80 12.36
N GLY A 162 5.58 -1.91 11.75
CA GLY A 162 4.87 -0.75 11.22
C GLY A 162 5.68 -0.06 10.10
N TYR A 163 5.21 1.09 9.66
CA TYR A 163 5.95 1.87 8.67
C TYR A 163 7.24 2.45 9.27
N ARG A 164 8.33 2.37 8.52
CA ARG A 164 9.62 2.98 8.85
C ARG A 164 10.04 3.98 7.80
N TYR A 165 10.55 5.11 8.26
CA TYR A 165 10.84 6.29 7.44
C TYR A 165 12.25 6.81 7.75
N PRO A 166 13.29 6.02 7.42
CA PRO A 166 14.65 6.29 7.88
C PRO A 166 15.32 7.44 7.11
N THR A 167 14.91 7.72 5.88
CA THR A 167 15.60 8.68 5.02
C THR A 167 15.13 10.11 5.26
N ARG A 168 15.97 11.08 4.92
CA ARG A 168 15.60 12.51 4.96
C ARG A 168 14.38 12.82 4.09
N ARG A 169 14.27 12.16 2.93
CA ARG A 169 13.11 12.24 2.04
C ARG A 169 11.82 11.78 2.74
N ASP A 170 11.86 10.66 3.45
CA ASP A 170 10.68 10.15 4.16
C ASP A 170 10.25 11.12 5.27
N GLN A 171 11.21 11.63 6.04
CA GLN A 171 10.94 12.60 7.10
C GLN A 171 10.32 13.88 6.54
N ALA A 172 10.87 14.41 5.44
CA ALA A 172 10.33 15.57 4.75
C ALA A 172 8.88 15.36 4.27
N TYR A 173 8.58 14.20 3.70
CA TYR A 173 7.22 13.82 3.30
C TYR A 173 6.25 13.90 4.48
N HIS A 174 6.59 13.25 5.60
CA HIS A 174 5.72 13.25 6.78
C HIS A 174 5.60 14.62 7.42
N ASP A 175 6.65 15.43 7.40
CA ASP A 175 6.60 16.80 7.88
C ASP A 175 5.60 17.63 7.07
N ASP A 176 5.58 17.49 5.75
CA ASP A 176 4.65 18.19 4.87
C ASP A 176 3.20 17.72 5.05
N VAL A 177 2.97 16.40 5.08
CA VAL A 177 1.63 15.84 5.40
C VAL A 177 1.15 16.32 6.77
N ARG A 178 2.01 16.25 7.80
CA ARG A 178 1.69 16.73 9.15
C ARG A 178 1.42 18.22 9.18
N GLY A 179 2.12 19.02 8.37
CA GLY A 179 1.87 20.45 8.20
C GLY A 179 0.45 20.73 7.69
N HIS A 180 -0.02 19.97 6.69
CA HIS A 180 -1.40 20.08 6.20
C HIS A 180 -2.43 19.67 7.26
N VAL A 181 -2.18 18.59 8.00
CA VAL A 181 -3.04 18.17 9.13
C VAL A 181 -3.10 19.26 10.19
N ALA A 182 -1.96 19.84 10.59
CA ALA A 182 -1.91 20.91 11.57
C ALA A 182 -2.67 22.16 11.10
N GLY A 183 -2.52 22.53 9.83
CA GLY A 183 -3.27 23.64 9.22
C GLY A 183 -4.78 23.42 9.25
N ALA A 184 -5.24 22.22 8.90
CA ALA A 184 -6.67 21.87 8.95
C ALA A 184 -7.21 21.89 10.38
N VAL A 185 -6.52 21.23 11.32
CA VAL A 185 -6.92 21.17 12.73
C VAL A 185 -6.96 22.57 13.36
N HIS A 186 -6.05 23.47 13.00
CA HIS A 186 -6.07 24.85 13.50
C HIS A 186 -7.33 25.62 13.06
N ARG A 187 -7.88 25.33 11.88
CA ARG A 187 -9.15 25.92 11.42
C ARG A 187 -10.35 25.45 12.25
N TRP A 188 -10.23 24.29 12.89
CA TRP A 188 -11.28 23.64 13.68
C TRP A 188 -11.00 23.73 15.19
N ALA A 189 -10.17 24.69 15.60
CA ALA A 189 -9.76 24.87 16.99
C ALA A 189 -10.97 24.98 17.93
N GLY A 190 -10.92 24.26 19.05
CA GLY A 190 -12.02 24.20 20.02
C GLY A 190 -13.18 23.28 19.62
N GLY A 191 -13.12 22.67 18.42
CA GLY A 191 -14.13 21.76 17.89
C GLY A 191 -13.83 20.28 18.16
N ARG A 192 -14.61 19.40 17.52
CA ARG A 192 -14.44 17.94 17.53
C ARG A 192 -13.87 17.47 16.20
N VAL A 193 -12.72 16.80 16.25
CA VAL A 193 -12.01 16.27 15.08
C VAL A 193 -12.02 14.75 15.10
N LEU A 194 -12.41 14.12 14.00
CA LEU A 194 -12.31 12.67 13.80
C LEU A 194 -11.17 12.36 12.82
N GLU A 195 -10.26 11.47 13.19
CA GLU A 195 -9.31 10.84 12.27
C GLU A 195 -9.78 9.42 11.96
N LEU A 196 -9.98 9.13 10.67
CA LEU A 196 -10.24 7.81 10.13
C LEU A 196 -8.93 7.15 9.74
N CYS A 197 -8.81 5.84 9.97
CA CYS A 197 -7.63 5.05 9.60
C CYS A 197 -6.32 5.61 10.21
N ALA A 198 -6.34 5.92 11.50
CA ALA A 198 -5.28 6.64 12.21
C ALA A 198 -3.90 5.96 12.15
N GLY A 199 -3.85 4.64 11.91
CA GLY A 199 -2.61 3.87 11.84
C GLY A 199 -1.73 4.07 13.08
N ALA A 200 -0.43 4.29 12.87
CA ALA A 200 0.54 4.65 13.91
C ALA A 200 1.14 6.06 13.69
N PHE A 201 0.48 6.90 12.89
CA PHE A 201 0.97 8.23 12.53
C PHE A 201 0.98 9.16 13.76
N ARG A 202 2.11 9.85 13.99
CA ARG A 202 2.22 10.84 15.07
C ARG A 202 1.39 12.08 14.73
N PHE A 203 0.39 12.35 15.56
CA PHE A 203 -0.50 13.49 15.37
C PHE A 203 0.21 14.82 15.74
N PRO A 204 -0.02 15.94 15.02
CA PRO A 204 0.51 17.24 15.42
C PRO A 204 -0.08 17.74 16.75
N ASP A 205 0.43 18.85 17.28
CA ASP A 205 -0.16 19.47 18.48
C ASP A 205 -1.59 19.94 18.22
N LEU A 206 -2.45 19.77 19.24
CA LEU A 206 -3.85 20.15 19.18
C LEU A 206 -4.04 21.58 19.71
N PRO A 207 -4.82 22.44 19.02
CA PRO A 207 -5.26 23.70 19.58
C PRO A 207 -6.08 23.49 20.86
N GLU A 208 -5.99 24.43 21.80
CA GLU A 208 -6.71 24.37 23.08
C GLU A 208 -8.22 24.14 22.88
N GLY A 209 -8.81 23.28 23.71
CA GLY A 209 -10.23 22.93 23.67
C GLY A 209 -10.64 21.97 22.54
N THR A 210 -9.72 21.58 21.65
CA THR A 210 -10.02 20.63 20.57
C THR A 210 -10.10 19.21 21.10
N LEU A 211 -11.19 18.51 20.81
CA LEU A 211 -11.33 17.08 21.12
C LEU A 211 -10.99 16.25 19.89
N LEU A 212 -9.93 15.43 20.00
CA LEU A 212 -9.55 14.48 18.96
C LEU A 212 -10.18 13.11 19.21
N VAL A 213 -10.75 12.50 18.17
CA VAL A 213 -11.18 11.10 18.15
C VAL A 213 -10.44 10.39 17.03
N ARG A 214 -9.69 9.33 17.33
CA ARG A 214 -8.89 8.58 16.36
C ARG A 214 -9.47 7.17 16.22
N THR A 215 -9.72 6.74 14.98
CA THR A 215 -10.27 5.43 14.68
C THR A 215 -9.40 4.63 13.72
N GLU A 216 -9.33 3.32 13.94
CA GLU A 216 -8.47 2.41 13.18
C GLU A 216 -9.05 0.99 13.21
N LEU A 217 -8.90 0.22 12.13
CA LEU A 217 -9.34 -1.17 12.04
C LEU A 217 -8.40 -2.12 12.81
N ALA A 218 -7.10 -1.85 12.75
CA ALA A 218 -6.04 -2.61 13.41
C ALA A 218 -5.80 -2.11 14.85
N GLU A 219 -6.20 -2.91 15.83
CA GLU A 219 -6.01 -2.61 17.26
C GLU A 219 -4.54 -2.34 17.62
N VAL A 220 -3.59 -3.06 17.00
CA VAL A 220 -2.17 -2.87 17.28
C VAL A 220 -1.70 -1.48 16.83
N GLY A 221 -2.10 -1.04 15.63
CA GLY A 221 -1.77 0.30 15.12
C GLY A 221 -2.33 1.38 16.03
N LEU A 222 -3.61 1.26 16.41
CA LEU A 222 -4.26 2.21 17.32
C LEU A 222 -3.55 2.31 18.69
N ARG A 223 -3.06 1.19 19.22
CA ARG A 223 -2.25 1.20 20.45
C ARG A 223 -0.91 1.91 20.26
N MET A 224 -0.24 1.71 19.12
CA MET A 224 0.99 2.45 18.80
C MET A 224 0.73 3.95 18.69
N ALA A 225 -0.32 4.36 17.99
CA ALA A 225 -0.73 5.77 17.91
C ALA A 225 -0.93 6.39 19.30
N ARG A 226 -1.65 5.68 20.19
CA ARG A 226 -1.85 6.14 21.58
C ARG A 226 -0.56 6.26 22.37
N THR A 227 0.39 5.34 22.17
CA THR A 227 1.71 5.42 22.81
C THR A 227 2.51 6.61 22.29
N GLU A 228 2.53 6.83 20.98
CA GLU A 228 3.25 7.95 20.34
C GLU A 228 2.69 9.32 20.73
N ASP A 229 1.37 9.42 20.84
CA ASP A 229 0.66 10.65 21.19
C ASP A 229 0.88 11.08 22.65
N GLY A 230 1.27 10.15 23.52
CA GLY A 230 1.52 10.37 24.94
C GLY A 230 0.24 10.42 25.80
N PRO A 231 0.36 10.22 27.13
CA PRO A 231 -0.78 10.10 28.04
C PRO A 231 -1.54 11.41 28.28
N GLU A 232 -0.92 12.56 28.00
CA GLU A 232 -1.48 13.89 28.27
C GLU A 232 -2.39 14.40 27.14
N ARG A 233 -2.39 13.72 25.97
CA ARG A 233 -3.18 14.15 24.82
C ARG A 233 -4.68 13.96 25.07
N GLN A 234 -5.45 15.01 24.82
CA GLN A 234 -6.91 14.98 24.83
C GLN A 234 -7.46 14.26 23.57
N ALA A 235 -7.26 12.94 23.51
CA ALA A 235 -7.70 12.09 22.42
C ALA A 235 -8.47 10.86 22.90
N VAL A 236 -9.50 10.48 22.16
CA VAL A 236 -10.25 9.23 22.31
C VAL A 236 -9.84 8.28 21.19
N TYR A 237 -9.56 7.02 21.52
CA TYR A 237 -9.12 6.00 20.56
C TYR A 237 -10.18 4.91 20.48
N GLY A 238 -10.63 4.57 19.27
CA GLY A 238 -11.64 3.53 19.06
C GLY A 238 -11.29 2.61 17.89
N VAL A 239 -11.40 1.30 18.08
CA VAL A 239 -11.33 0.37 16.94
C VAL A 239 -12.62 0.50 16.15
N ALA A 240 -12.54 0.84 14.87
CA ALA A 240 -13.71 1.00 14.01
C ALA A 240 -13.38 0.73 12.53
N ASP A 241 -14.39 0.29 11.79
CA ASP A 241 -14.37 0.25 10.33
C ASP A 241 -14.79 1.62 9.78
N ALA A 242 -13.93 2.24 8.95
CA ALA A 242 -14.19 3.54 8.36
C ALA A 242 -15.42 3.56 7.44
N HIS A 243 -15.83 2.42 6.88
CA HIS A 243 -17.04 2.31 6.05
C HIS A 243 -18.35 2.44 6.86
N ARG A 244 -18.26 2.35 8.21
CA ARG A 244 -19.39 2.53 9.12
C ARG A 244 -18.93 2.82 10.56
N VAL A 245 -18.67 4.07 10.86
CA VAL A 245 -18.28 4.50 12.21
C VAL A 245 -19.48 4.65 13.14
N CYS A 246 -19.33 4.28 14.41
CA CYS A 246 -20.41 4.28 15.42
C CYS A 246 -20.65 5.67 16.06
N PHE A 247 -20.62 6.73 15.27
CA PHE A 247 -20.92 8.10 15.72
C PHE A 247 -22.26 8.59 15.16
N PRO A 248 -23.01 9.41 15.91
CA PRO A 248 -24.19 10.08 15.38
C PRO A 248 -23.88 11.00 14.20
N ASP A 249 -24.90 11.32 13.42
CA ASP A 249 -24.81 12.32 12.35
C ASP A 249 -24.43 13.69 12.93
N ALA A 250 -23.73 14.52 12.14
CA ALA A 250 -23.38 15.89 12.52
C ALA A 250 -22.66 16.03 13.88
N THR A 251 -21.70 15.14 14.14
CA THR A 251 -20.91 15.07 15.37
C THR A 251 -19.56 15.79 15.27
N PHE A 252 -18.94 15.90 14.10
CA PHE A 252 -17.58 16.45 13.99
C PHE A 252 -17.56 17.74 13.20
N ASP A 253 -16.69 18.65 13.60
CA ASP A 253 -16.42 19.90 12.90
C ASP A 253 -15.38 19.69 11.79
N GLY A 254 -14.48 18.72 12.00
CA GLY A 254 -13.48 18.29 11.03
C GLY A 254 -13.31 16.77 10.98
N VAL A 255 -13.07 16.23 9.78
CA VAL A 255 -12.66 14.84 9.58
C VAL A 255 -11.31 14.82 8.85
N LEU A 256 -10.43 13.92 9.27
CA LEU A 256 -9.15 13.63 8.64
C LEU A 256 -9.22 12.21 8.05
N PHE A 257 -8.85 12.08 6.78
CA PHE A 257 -8.71 10.81 6.08
C PHE A 257 -7.41 10.84 5.26
N VAL A 258 -6.29 10.75 5.96
CA VAL A 258 -4.95 11.11 5.46
C VAL A 258 -4.11 9.83 5.30
N ASP A 259 -3.48 9.69 4.13
CA ASP A 259 -2.62 8.57 3.71
C ASP A 259 -3.32 7.21 3.92
N SER A 260 -4.60 7.16 3.53
CA SER A 260 -5.53 6.10 3.93
C SER A 260 -6.55 5.72 2.86
N ILE A 261 -6.90 6.62 1.93
CA ILE A 261 -7.96 6.36 0.95
C ILE A 261 -7.61 5.23 -0.02
N GLU A 262 -6.32 5.06 -0.30
CA GLU A 262 -5.76 3.99 -1.12
C GLU A 262 -5.82 2.61 -0.45
N HIS A 263 -6.07 2.55 0.86
CA HIS A 263 -6.07 1.34 1.67
C HIS A 263 -7.47 0.77 1.93
N VAL A 264 -8.53 1.50 1.54
CA VAL A 264 -9.92 1.06 1.73
C VAL A 264 -10.51 0.50 0.44
N ARG A 265 -11.44 -0.45 0.55
CA ARG A 265 -12.08 -1.08 -0.62
C ARG A 265 -13.12 -0.19 -1.27
N ASP A 266 -13.93 0.51 -0.46
CA ASP A 266 -15.00 1.37 -0.93
C ASP A 266 -14.78 2.79 -0.39
N ALA A 267 -13.89 3.50 -1.07
CA ALA A 267 -13.58 4.90 -0.74
C ALA A 267 -14.82 5.81 -0.80
N ALA A 268 -15.76 5.54 -1.73
CA ALA A 268 -17.00 6.31 -1.82
C ALA A 268 -17.82 6.18 -0.53
N ARG A 269 -17.98 4.95 -0.03
CA ARG A 269 -18.69 4.68 1.22
C ARG A 269 -18.03 5.33 2.44
N VAL A 270 -16.69 5.35 2.50
CA VAL A 270 -15.97 6.04 3.59
C VAL A 270 -16.19 7.55 3.53
N LEU A 271 -16.18 8.15 2.33
CA LEU A 271 -16.45 9.58 2.15
C LEU A 271 -17.90 9.94 2.48
N GLU A 272 -18.87 9.07 2.17
CA GLU A 272 -20.27 9.23 2.60
C GLU A 272 -20.40 9.20 4.13
N GLU A 273 -19.70 8.29 4.81
CA GLU A 273 -19.69 8.25 6.27
C GLU A 273 -19.02 9.48 6.89
N ALA A 274 -17.91 9.94 6.31
CA ALA A 274 -17.27 11.19 6.69
C ALA A 274 -18.25 12.37 6.55
N ALA A 275 -18.96 12.45 5.42
CA ALA A 275 -20.00 13.45 5.20
C ALA A 275 -21.12 13.32 6.25
N ARG A 276 -21.61 12.10 6.55
CA ARG A 276 -22.68 11.87 7.53
C ARG A 276 -22.32 12.40 8.91
N VAL A 277 -21.12 12.08 9.40
CA VAL A 277 -20.69 12.49 10.75
C VAL A 277 -20.25 13.95 10.85
N LEU A 278 -19.97 14.62 9.73
CA LEU A 278 -19.66 16.06 9.72
C LEU A 278 -20.91 16.93 9.95
N THR A 279 -20.73 18.00 10.74
CA THR A 279 -21.72 19.07 10.92
C THR A 279 -21.99 19.78 9.59
N GLY A 280 -23.10 20.53 9.52
CA GLY A 280 -23.38 21.36 8.33
C GLY A 280 -22.29 22.42 8.16
N GLY A 281 -21.55 22.35 7.06
CA GLY A 281 -20.40 23.23 6.81
C GLY A 281 -19.07 22.75 7.41
N GLY A 282 -19.04 21.58 8.06
CA GLY A 282 -17.81 20.93 8.50
C GLY A 282 -16.90 20.54 7.34
N GLU A 283 -15.61 20.35 7.61
CA GLU A 283 -14.58 20.14 6.59
C GLU A 283 -13.94 18.75 6.70
N LEU A 284 -13.50 18.22 5.56
CA LEU A 284 -12.74 16.98 5.41
C LEU A 284 -11.37 17.34 4.85
N LEU A 285 -10.29 16.88 5.49
CA LEU A 285 -8.96 16.82 4.87
C LEU A 285 -8.71 15.38 4.42
N VAL A 286 -8.50 15.18 3.13
CA VAL A 286 -8.15 13.88 2.54
C VAL A 286 -6.86 13.99 1.76
N SER A 287 -5.97 13.00 1.88
CA SER A 287 -4.84 12.83 0.96
C SER A 287 -4.96 11.52 0.19
N PHE A 288 -4.26 11.43 -0.94
CA PHE A 288 -4.31 10.28 -1.82
C PHE A 288 -2.98 10.05 -2.53
N ALA A 289 -2.57 8.79 -2.65
CA ALA A 289 -1.51 8.38 -3.57
C ALA A 289 -1.92 8.70 -5.02
N ASN A 290 -1.15 9.56 -5.68
CA ASN A 290 -1.55 10.14 -6.98
C ASN A 290 -1.10 9.26 -8.15
N ARG A 291 -2.07 8.70 -8.87
CA ARG A 291 -1.85 7.84 -10.05
C ARG A 291 -1.38 8.61 -11.29
N ASP A 292 -1.46 9.94 -11.28
CA ASP A 292 -0.90 10.82 -12.29
C ASP A 292 0.36 11.58 -11.82
N SER A 293 0.93 11.18 -10.68
CA SER A 293 2.24 11.68 -10.24
C SER A 293 3.33 11.47 -11.30
N VAL A 294 4.35 12.33 -11.28
CA VAL A 294 5.38 12.34 -12.33
C VAL A 294 6.07 10.99 -12.54
N ASN A 295 6.34 10.22 -11.48
CA ASN A 295 6.88 8.85 -11.64
C ASN A 295 5.90 7.94 -12.37
N GLN A 296 4.60 8.00 -12.08
CA GLN A 296 3.61 7.19 -12.77
C GLN A 296 3.51 7.54 -14.24
N VAL A 297 3.55 8.85 -14.56
CA VAL A 297 3.61 9.33 -15.94
C VAL A 297 4.82 8.76 -16.67
N ILE A 298 6.01 8.80 -16.04
CA ILE A 298 7.24 8.26 -16.61
C ILE A 298 7.15 6.73 -16.77
N THR A 299 6.71 6.00 -15.75
CA THR A 299 6.52 4.54 -15.77
C THR A 299 5.64 4.11 -16.95
N ARG A 300 4.49 4.76 -17.13
CA ARG A 300 3.59 4.50 -18.28
C ARG A 300 4.24 4.84 -19.62
N LYS A 301 5.00 5.93 -19.72
CA LYS A 301 5.70 6.31 -20.97
C LYS A 301 6.82 5.34 -21.33
N LEU A 302 7.40 4.65 -20.36
CA LEU A 302 8.35 3.56 -20.57
C LEU A 302 7.66 2.22 -20.93
N GLY A 303 6.32 2.18 -20.95
CA GLY A 303 5.53 1.00 -21.30
C GLY A 303 5.39 -0.01 -20.15
N TYR A 304 5.64 0.41 -18.91
CA TYR A 304 5.48 -0.46 -17.74
C TYR A 304 4.08 -0.30 -17.11
N PRO A 305 3.58 -1.33 -16.40
CA PRO A 305 2.35 -1.22 -15.61
C PRO A 305 2.44 -0.11 -14.57
N GLU A 306 1.27 0.41 -14.16
CA GLU A 306 1.19 1.39 -13.08
C GLU A 306 1.88 0.86 -11.83
N PHE A 307 2.67 1.73 -11.23
CA PHE A 307 3.37 1.43 -10.01
C PHE A 307 2.36 1.53 -8.84
N VAL A 308 2.49 0.65 -7.85
CA VAL A 308 1.67 0.62 -6.64
C VAL A 308 2.63 0.66 -5.46
N THR A 309 2.56 1.71 -4.67
CA THR A 309 3.53 2.04 -3.61
C THR A 309 3.96 0.84 -2.75
N ASN A 310 3.00 0.02 -2.34
CA ASN A 310 3.23 -1.21 -1.60
C ASN A 310 2.03 -2.17 -1.73
N HIS A 311 2.18 -3.40 -1.25
CA HIS A 311 1.17 -4.45 -1.30
C HIS A 311 -0.12 -4.15 -0.51
N GLN A 312 -0.14 -3.08 0.29
CA GLN A 312 -1.28 -2.67 1.10
C GLN A 312 -2.20 -1.67 0.39
N HIS A 313 -1.76 -1.08 -0.72
CA HIS A 313 -2.60 -0.20 -1.54
C HIS A 313 -3.57 -1.08 -2.35
N ILE A 314 -4.86 -0.85 -2.16
CA ILE A 314 -5.94 -1.49 -2.90
C ILE A 314 -6.15 -0.78 -4.23
N ARG A 315 -6.12 0.56 -4.22
CA ARG A 315 -6.27 1.40 -5.41
C ARG A 315 -5.63 2.78 -5.18
N GLU A 316 -4.84 3.26 -6.12
CA GLU A 316 -4.38 4.66 -6.15
C GLU A 316 -5.32 5.51 -7.03
N PHE A 317 -5.35 6.84 -6.83
CA PHE A 317 -6.36 7.71 -7.44
C PHE A 317 -5.75 8.83 -8.28
N THR A 318 -6.44 9.24 -9.33
CA THR A 318 -6.19 10.54 -9.99
C THR A 318 -6.92 11.64 -9.23
N PHE A 319 -6.47 12.89 -9.39
CA PHE A 319 -7.16 14.03 -8.75
C PHE A 319 -8.60 14.21 -9.26
N ASP A 320 -8.87 13.93 -10.54
CA ASP A 320 -10.21 13.98 -11.11
C ASP A 320 -11.16 12.96 -10.45
N GLU A 321 -10.71 11.72 -10.22
CA GLU A 321 -11.50 10.72 -9.50
C GLU A 321 -11.79 11.15 -8.06
N ILE A 322 -10.81 11.76 -7.37
CA ILE A 322 -11.02 12.29 -6.01
C ILE A 322 -12.05 13.42 -6.02
N ARG A 323 -12.00 14.32 -7.01
CA ARG A 323 -12.97 15.41 -7.18
C ARG A 323 -14.38 14.86 -7.38
N ASP A 324 -14.54 13.84 -8.22
CA ASP A 324 -15.82 13.21 -8.51
C ASP A 324 -16.39 12.48 -7.28
N LEU A 325 -15.53 11.76 -6.55
CA LEU A 325 -15.91 11.08 -5.31
C LEU A 325 -16.35 12.08 -4.22
N LEU A 326 -15.59 13.15 -4.02
CA LEU A 326 -15.92 14.23 -3.07
C LEU A 326 -17.25 14.90 -3.44
N THR A 327 -17.43 15.24 -4.72
CA THR A 327 -18.67 15.87 -5.21
C THR A 327 -19.87 14.94 -4.99
N SER A 328 -19.72 13.65 -5.29
CA SER A 328 -20.77 12.65 -5.11
C SER A 328 -21.15 12.45 -3.63
N ALA A 329 -20.18 12.56 -2.72
CA ALA A 329 -20.41 12.51 -1.27
C ALA A 329 -20.94 13.85 -0.69
N GLY A 330 -21.15 14.87 -1.52
CA GLY A 330 -21.73 16.16 -1.11
C GLY A 330 -20.72 17.17 -0.59
N PHE A 331 -19.46 17.08 -1.00
CA PHE A 331 -18.41 18.04 -0.68
C PHE A 331 -18.09 18.99 -1.84
N GLY A 332 -17.75 20.24 -1.50
CA GLY A 332 -17.08 21.17 -2.40
C GLY A 332 -15.61 21.35 -2.00
N ILE A 333 -14.69 21.33 -2.97
CA ILE A 333 -13.26 21.57 -2.72
C ILE A 333 -13.05 23.02 -2.27
N VAL A 334 -12.30 23.20 -1.18
CA VAL A 334 -11.91 24.50 -0.62
C VAL A 334 -10.48 24.84 -1.02
N GLU A 335 -9.55 23.91 -0.76
CA GLU A 335 -8.12 24.06 -1.03
C GLU A 335 -7.53 22.73 -1.51
N THR A 336 -6.48 22.82 -2.32
CA THR A 336 -5.71 21.66 -2.81
C THR A 336 -4.23 21.93 -2.66
N ALA A 337 -3.45 20.90 -2.35
CA ALA A 337 -2.00 20.96 -2.29
C ALA A 337 -1.36 19.67 -2.83
N GLY A 338 -0.06 19.75 -3.10
CA GLY A 338 0.76 18.61 -3.49
C GLY A 338 1.90 18.42 -2.50
N VAL A 339 2.17 17.15 -2.15
CA VAL A 339 3.28 16.77 -1.26
C VAL A 339 4.31 15.98 -2.06
N SER A 340 5.50 16.57 -2.16
CA SER A 340 6.68 16.03 -2.87
C SER A 340 6.47 15.71 -4.36
N LEU A 341 7.58 15.63 -5.11
CA LEU A 341 7.61 15.16 -6.49
C LEU A 341 8.79 14.21 -6.66
N TYR A 342 8.52 12.92 -6.85
CA TYR A 342 9.55 11.89 -6.91
C TYR A 342 9.65 11.27 -8.32
N PRO A 343 10.35 11.91 -9.28
CA PRO A 343 10.25 11.54 -10.69
C PRO A 343 10.82 10.15 -11.04
N TYR A 344 11.68 9.59 -10.20
CA TYR A 344 12.32 8.28 -10.41
C TYR A 344 11.78 7.18 -9.49
N TRP A 345 10.96 7.53 -8.49
CA TRP A 345 10.63 6.58 -7.44
C TRP A 345 9.66 5.51 -7.95
N GLY A 346 10.04 4.24 -7.76
CA GLY A 346 9.28 3.10 -8.27
C GLY A 346 9.39 2.88 -9.77
N VAL A 347 10.19 3.68 -10.50
CA VAL A 347 10.35 3.52 -11.95
C VAL A 347 11.34 2.37 -12.23
N PRO A 348 10.94 1.27 -12.91
CA PRO A 348 11.80 0.12 -13.14
C PRO A 348 13.09 0.49 -13.86
N GLY A 349 14.23 0.16 -13.23
CA GLY A 349 15.57 0.37 -13.79
C GLY A 349 16.14 1.76 -13.53
N ILE A 350 15.38 2.63 -12.87
CA ILE A 350 15.81 3.98 -12.48
C ILE A 350 15.86 4.10 -10.96
N ASP A 351 14.83 3.62 -10.24
CA ASP A 351 14.71 3.76 -8.80
C ASP A 351 15.95 3.25 -8.03
N GLY A 352 16.43 2.04 -8.33
CA GLY A 352 17.60 1.43 -7.68
C GLY A 352 18.91 2.16 -7.97
N VAL A 353 19.01 2.84 -9.11
CA VAL A 353 20.21 3.59 -9.51
C VAL A 353 20.26 4.96 -8.83
N VAL A 354 19.12 5.61 -8.62
CA VAL A 354 19.07 7.00 -8.17
C VAL A 354 18.88 7.13 -6.66
N ARG A 355 18.01 6.31 -6.06
CA ARG A 355 17.53 6.53 -4.68
C ARG A 355 18.63 6.62 -3.62
N HIS A 356 19.66 5.78 -3.73
CA HIS A 356 20.77 5.75 -2.76
C HIS A 356 21.63 7.03 -2.80
N LEU A 357 21.52 7.84 -3.85
CA LEU A 357 22.20 9.14 -4.00
C LEU A 357 21.32 10.32 -3.59
N THR A 358 20.00 10.14 -3.56
CA THR A 358 19.03 11.25 -3.49
C THR A 358 18.19 11.26 -2.22
N ASP A 359 17.88 10.10 -1.64
CA ASP A 359 16.89 10.01 -0.56
C ASP A 359 17.37 10.70 0.74
N ASP A 360 18.69 10.86 0.91
CA ASP A 360 19.30 11.56 2.05
C ASP A 360 20.00 12.88 1.67
N ASP A 361 19.99 13.26 0.39
CA ASP A 361 20.62 14.49 -0.06
C ASP A 361 19.75 15.74 0.27
N PRO A 362 20.27 16.73 1.02
CA PRO A 362 19.51 17.91 1.44
C PRO A 362 18.95 18.74 0.28
N GLU A 363 19.74 18.93 -0.78
CA GLU A 363 19.40 19.80 -1.89
C GLU A 363 18.31 19.15 -2.73
N VAL A 364 18.49 17.86 -3.05
CA VAL A 364 17.50 17.09 -3.81
C VAL A 364 16.18 17.02 -3.05
N VAL A 365 16.19 16.72 -1.75
CA VAL A 365 14.96 16.65 -0.94
C VAL A 365 14.24 18.01 -0.91
N ALA A 366 14.97 19.11 -0.74
CA ALA A 366 14.35 20.45 -0.74
C ALA A 366 13.69 20.78 -2.09
N LEU A 367 14.37 20.48 -3.21
CA LEU A 367 13.84 20.67 -4.55
C LEU A 367 12.57 19.84 -4.79
N MET A 368 12.55 18.58 -4.32
CA MET A 368 11.37 17.70 -4.47
C MET A 368 10.15 18.22 -3.72
N ARG A 369 10.33 18.77 -2.51
CA ARG A 369 9.25 19.40 -1.75
C ARG A 369 8.71 20.63 -2.48
N GLU A 370 9.61 21.52 -2.91
CA GLU A 370 9.24 22.73 -3.62
C GLU A 370 8.49 22.43 -4.93
N LEU A 371 8.99 21.48 -5.71
CA LEU A 371 8.34 21.07 -6.96
C LEU A 371 6.99 20.41 -6.69
N GLY A 372 6.88 19.55 -5.68
CA GLY A 372 5.61 18.94 -5.25
C GLY A 372 4.54 19.98 -4.90
N ALA A 373 4.92 20.99 -4.12
CA ALA A 373 4.02 22.08 -3.75
C ALA A 373 3.57 22.89 -4.99
N ARG A 374 4.47 23.14 -5.94
CA ARG A 374 4.19 23.93 -7.16
C ARG A 374 3.27 23.21 -8.15
N VAL A 375 3.41 21.89 -8.30
CA VAL A 375 2.58 21.13 -9.24
C VAL A 375 1.21 20.75 -8.66
N GLY A 376 1.05 20.85 -7.34
CA GLY A 376 -0.23 20.64 -6.67
C GLY A 376 -0.75 19.19 -6.75
N ALA A 377 -2.04 19.03 -6.49
CA ALA A 377 -2.69 17.72 -6.44
C ALA A 377 -2.74 17.00 -7.80
N ASP A 378 -2.52 17.71 -8.91
CA ASP A 378 -2.54 17.13 -10.25
C ASP A 378 -1.35 16.18 -10.48
N TYR A 379 -0.14 16.55 -10.05
CA TYR A 379 1.09 15.81 -10.41
C TYR A 379 2.07 15.56 -9.26
N ALA A 380 1.80 16.05 -8.04
CA ALA A 380 2.61 15.70 -6.89
C ALA A 380 2.49 14.20 -6.59
N TYR A 381 3.46 13.67 -5.84
CA TYR A 381 3.46 12.27 -5.42
C TYR A 381 2.23 11.91 -4.59
N THR A 382 1.89 12.77 -3.64
CA THR A 382 0.63 12.71 -2.88
C THR A 382 -0.15 14.00 -3.11
N GLY A 383 -1.43 13.88 -3.44
CA GLY A 383 -2.35 15.02 -3.46
C GLY A 383 -3.04 15.19 -2.11
N VAL A 384 -3.32 16.43 -1.74
CA VAL A 384 -4.06 16.78 -0.51
C VAL A 384 -5.23 17.68 -0.88
N VAL A 385 -6.41 17.39 -0.36
CA VAL A 385 -7.64 18.15 -0.61
C VAL A 385 -8.32 18.48 0.71
N LEU A 386 -8.55 19.77 0.95
CA LEU A 386 -9.48 20.24 1.96
C LEU A 386 -10.83 20.49 1.28
N ALA A 387 -11.87 19.80 1.74
CA ALA A 387 -13.21 19.88 1.17
C ALA A 387 -14.23 20.22 2.26
N ARG A 388 -15.29 20.96 1.90
CA ARG A 388 -16.36 21.36 2.83
C ARG A 388 -17.66 20.68 2.47
N LYS A 389 -18.33 20.10 3.47
CA LYS A 389 -19.65 19.52 3.30
C LYS A 389 -20.64 20.62 2.94
N HIS A 390 -21.39 20.45 1.85
CA HIS A 390 -22.46 21.38 1.52
C HIS A 390 -23.50 21.39 2.64
N GLY A 391 -23.88 22.60 3.09
CA GLY A 391 -25.04 22.74 3.97
C GLY A 391 -26.26 22.16 3.26
N HIS A 392 -27.12 21.43 4.00
CA HIS A 392 -28.44 21.06 3.50
C HIS A 392 -29.21 22.34 3.18
N THR A 393 -29.10 22.85 1.97
CA THR A 393 -30.21 23.60 1.39
C THR A 393 -31.22 22.53 1.05
N ALA A 394 -32.38 22.58 1.72
CA ALA A 394 -33.50 21.72 1.41
C ALA A 394 -33.83 21.89 -0.08
N SER A 395 -33.34 20.98 -0.92
CA SER A 395 -33.76 20.90 -2.31
C SER A 395 -35.20 20.44 -2.29
N SER A 396 -36.12 21.40 -2.47
CA SER A 396 -37.53 21.15 -2.73
C SER A 396 -37.67 20.53 -4.11
N ALA A 397 -37.28 19.28 -4.27
CA ALA A 397 -37.77 18.45 -5.37
C ALA A 397 -39.17 17.98 -4.98
N ALA A 398 -40.14 18.90 -5.09
CA ALA A 398 -41.55 18.52 -5.14
C ALA A 398 -41.72 17.59 -6.35
N ARG A 399 -41.82 16.29 -6.08
CA ARG A 399 -42.31 15.33 -7.06
C ARG A 399 -43.76 15.72 -7.37
N SER A 400 -43.95 16.40 -8.49
CA SER A 400 -45.26 16.54 -9.11
C SER A 400 -45.74 15.13 -9.47
N LEU A 401 -46.73 14.65 -8.72
CA LEU A 401 -47.52 13.50 -9.13
C LEU A 401 -48.26 13.88 -10.42
N PRO A 402 -48.26 13.03 -11.46
CA PRO A 402 -49.04 13.29 -12.66
C PRO A 402 -50.53 13.21 -12.30
N ALA A 403 -51.25 14.28 -12.63
CA ALA A 403 -52.71 14.31 -12.55
C ALA A 403 -53.28 13.20 -13.45
N THR A 404 -54.00 12.27 -12.84
CA THR A 404 -54.86 11.33 -13.55
C THR A 404 -56.03 12.11 -14.15
N THR A 405 -55.97 12.37 -15.45
CA THR A 405 -57.15 12.81 -16.21
C THR A 405 -58.10 11.63 -16.36
N GLY A 406 -59.24 11.71 -15.67
CA GLY A 406 -60.41 10.90 -15.97
C GLY A 406 -61.17 11.43 -17.20
N GLY A 407 -61.88 10.52 -17.86
CA GLY A 407 -62.79 10.76 -19.00
C GLY A 407 -62.26 10.10 -20.28
N ALA A 408 -62.98 9.21 -20.97
CA ALA A 408 -64.36 8.75 -20.86
C ALA A 408 -64.46 7.30 -21.38
#